data_AF-A0A803VYB0-F1
#
_entry.id   AF-A0A803VYB0-F1
#
_cell.length_a   1.000
_cell.length_b   1.000
_cell.length_c   1.000
_cell.angle_alpha   90.00
_cell.angle_beta   90.00
_cell.angle_gamma   90.00
#
_symmetry.space_group_name_H-M   'P 1'
#
loop_
_entity.id
_entity.type
_entity.pdbx_description
1 polymer ?
#
loop_
_entity_poly.entity_id
_entity_poly.type
_entity_poly.pdbx_seq_one_letter_code
_entity_poly.pdbx_strand_id
1 'polypeptide(L)'
;MEIAREDREAGTWPSRCQCPSRLPLSHRLGPDVCTILRLSGPLKEQYAKEHGLDFERLLDASTYKELFRQDMIRWGEEKRQSDPGFFCRAAVEGALQPVWVVSDTRRLSDVEWFRDAYGDVVQTVRVVASEETRKRRNWVFVTGVDDAESECGLDQGVAFDWVITNDGDEVALGEQLEMLVQSLHRSL
;
A
#
# COMPACT_ATOMS: atom_id res chain seq x y z
N MET A 1 3.99 0.29 -6.85
CA MET A 1 4.01 -0.91 -5.97
C MET A 1 2.57 -1.34 -5.75
N GLU A 2 2.08 -2.23 -6.62
CA GLU A 2 0.69 -2.68 -6.60
C GLU A 2 0.70 -4.19 -6.35
N ILE A 3 0.34 -4.58 -5.12
CA ILE A 3 -0.04 -5.95 -4.81
C ILE A 3 -1.37 -6.14 -5.51
N ALA A 4 -1.35 -6.88 -6.63
CA ALA A 4 -2.48 -7.51 -7.30
C ALA A 4 -3.72 -6.64 -7.56
N ARG A 5 -4.23 -6.67 -8.80
CA ARG A 5 -5.64 -6.39 -9.01
C ARG A 5 -6.44 -7.25 -8.02
N GLU A 6 -7.10 -6.62 -7.06
CA GLU A 6 -8.05 -7.26 -6.17
C GLU A 6 -9.15 -7.86 -7.06
N ASP A 7 -9.14 -9.18 -7.19
CA ASP A 7 -10.34 -9.95 -7.53
C ASP A 7 -11.37 -9.65 -6.44
N ARG A 8 -12.24 -8.69 -6.72
CA ARG A 8 -13.43 -8.45 -5.92
C ARG A 8 -14.45 -9.53 -6.24
N GLU A 9 -14.31 -10.67 -5.58
CA GLU A 9 -15.45 -11.55 -5.29
C GLU A 9 -15.63 -11.61 -3.77
N ALA A 10 -16.72 -10.99 -3.31
CA ALA A 10 -17.26 -11.24 -1.99
C ALA A 10 -17.67 -12.72 -1.91
N GLY A 11 -16.75 -13.56 -1.44
CA GLY A 11 -16.97 -14.99 -1.26
C GLY A 11 -16.10 -15.47 -0.11
N THR A 12 -16.75 -15.93 0.96
CA THR A 12 -16.17 -16.64 2.10
C THR A 12 -14.87 -17.37 1.79
N TRP A 13 -13.77 -16.98 2.43
CA TRP A 13 -12.51 -17.71 2.42
C TRP A 13 -12.77 -19.15 2.89
N PRO A 14 -12.55 -20.19 2.06
CA PRO A 14 -12.69 -21.55 2.53
C PRO A 14 -11.59 -21.82 3.56
N SER A 15 -11.97 -22.43 4.68
CA SER A 15 -11.16 -22.82 5.83
C SER A 15 -10.06 -23.83 5.45
N ARG A 16 -9.08 -23.42 4.64
CA ARG A 16 -7.84 -24.15 4.41
C ARG A 16 -6.85 -23.75 5.48
N CYS A 17 -6.25 -24.75 6.13
CA CYS A 17 -5.20 -24.59 7.12
C CYS A 17 -4.24 -23.46 6.72
N GLN A 18 -4.21 -22.40 7.53
CA GLN A 18 -3.35 -21.25 7.29
C GLN A 18 -1.89 -21.70 7.46
N CYS A 19 -1.16 -21.86 6.37
CA CYS A 19 0.28 -22.03 6.44
C CYS A 19 0.86 -20.73 7.02
N PRO A 20 1.64 -20.77 8.11
CA PRO A 20 2.21 -19.56 8.73
C PRO A 20 3.00 -18.70 7.73
N SER A 21 3.57 -19.31 6.69
CA SER A 21 4.30 -18.63 5.62
C SER A 21 3.45 -17.64 4.80
N ARG A 22 2.13 -17.81 4.75
CA ARG A 22 1.22 -16.97 3.96
C ARG A 22 0.63 -15.77 4.71
N LEU A 23 0.90 -15.64 6.01
CA LEU A 23 0.32 -14.57 6.81
C LEU A 23 0.98 -13.21 6.46
N PRO A 24 0.17 -12.16 6.23
CA PRO A 24 0.67 -10.80 6.06
C PRO A 24 1.48 -10.33 7.27
N LEU A 25 2.34 -9.33 7.07
CA LEU A 25 3.18 -8.74 8.12
C LEU A 25 2.36 -8.32 9.35
N SER A 26 1.20 -7.69 9.15
CA SER A 26 0.30 -7.27 10.23
C SER A 26 -0.22 -8.43 11.08
N HIS A 27 -0.47 -9.60 10.47
CA HIS A 27 -0.90 -10.79 11.20
C HIS A 27 0.24 -11.39 12.03
N ARG A 28 1.48 -11.30 11.54
CA ARG A 28 2.66 -11.79 12.26
C ARG A 28 2.98 -10.93 13.49
N LEU A 29 2.77 -9.62 13.39
CA LEU A 29 2.97 -8.68 14.49
C LEU A 29 1.80 -8.66 15.48
N GLY A 30 0.58 -8.92 15.00
CA GLY A 30 -0.63 -8.93 15.80
C GLY A 30 -1.34 -7.56 15.86
N PRO A 31 -2.67 -7.54 16.05
CA PRO A 31 -3.50 -6.34 15.93
C PRO A 31 -3.26 -5.28 17.03
N ASP A 32 -2.76 -5.71 18.19
CA ASP A 32 -2.43 -4.82 19.31
C ASP A 32 -1.11 -4.07 19.08
N VAL A 33 -0.24 -4.61 18.23
CA VAL A 33 1.11 -4.08 17.94
C VAL A 33 1.14 -3.34 16.62
N CYS A 34 0.38 -3.80 15.63
CA CYS A 34 0.47 -3.32 14.25
C CYS A 34 -0.89 -2.86 13.72
N THR A 35 -0.90 -1.70 13.07
CA THR A 35 -2.03 -1.25 12.24
C THR A 35 -1.62 -1.01 10.80
N ILE A 36 -2.55 -1.20 9.86
CA ILE A 36 -2.34 -0.90 8.44
C ILE A 36 -2.96 0.47 8.15
N LEU A 37 -2.12 1.40 7.70
CA LEU A 37 -2.54 2.71 7.24
C LEU A 37 -2.61 2.72 5.72
N ARG A 38 -3.62 3.42 5.17
CA ARG A 38 -3.86 3.54 3.73
C ARG A 38 -4.05 5.00 3.35
N LEU A 39 -3.14 5.56 2.56
CA LEU A 39 -3.22 6.92 2.00
C LEU A 39 -4.41 7.06 1.03
N SER A 40 -4.81 5.97 0.38
CA SER A 40 -6.00 5.94 -0.47
C SER A 40 -7.32 6.10 0.31
N GLY A 41 -7.33 5.89 1.64
CA GLY A 41 -8.49 6.14 2.49
C GLY A 41 -8.83 7.64 2.55
N PRO A 42 -7.93 8.47 3.12
CA PRO A 42 -8.10 9.92 3.15
C PRO A 42 -8.29 10.55 1.76
N LEU A 43 -7.63 10.03 0.73
CA LEU A 43 -7.85 10.46 -0.66
C LEU A 43 -9.33 10.37 -1.04
N LYS A 44 -9.94 9.21 -0.85
CA LYS A 44 -11.34 8.98 -1.23
C LYS A 44 -12.30 9.78 -0.35
N GLU A 45 -12.02 9.85 0.95
CA GLU A 45 -12.88 10.56 1.91
C GLU A 45 -12.91 12.06 1.62
N GLN A 46 -11.74 12.68 1.46
CA GLN A 46 -11.65 14.12 1.20
C GLN A 46 -12.15 14.46 -0.21
N TYR A 47 -11.88 13.62 -1.21
CA TYR A 47 -12.44 13.79 -2.56
C TYR A 47 -13.97 13.72 -2.53
N ALA A 48 -14.54 12.72 -1.84
CA ALA A 48 -15.99 12.59 -1.73
C ALA A 48 -16.62 13.83 -1.08
N LYS A 49 -16.00 14.31 0.00
CA LYS A 49 -16.45 15.48 0.74
C LYS A 49 -16.41 16.77 -0.09
N GLU A 50 -15.32 17.03 -0.81
CA GLU A 50 -15.19 18.24 -1.63
C GLU A 50 -16.12 18.24 -2.85
N HIS A 51 -16.44 17.06 -3.39
CA HIS A 51 -17.27 16.92 -4.59
C HIS A 51 -18.74 16.55 -4.30
N GLY A 52 -19.14 16.51 -3.03
CA GLY A 52 -20.51 16.16 -2.64
C GLY A 52 -20.91 14.74 -3.04
N LEU A 53 -19.95 13.82 -3.08
CA LEU A 53 -20.17 12.42 -3.44
C LEU A 53 -20.46 11.58 -2.20
N ASP A 54 -21.15 10.47 -2.41
CA ASP A 54 -21.37 9.45 -1.39
C ASP A 54 -20.09 8.61 -1.23
N PHE A 55 -19.45 8.74 -0.07
CA PHE A 55 -18.20 8.05 0.24
C PHE A 55 -18.35 6.52 0.21
N GLU A 56 -19.45 5.97 0.73
CA GLU A 56 -19.68 4.53 0.76
C GLU A 56 -19.77 3.97 -0.68
N ARG A 57 -20.41 4.72 -1.57
CA ARG A 57 -20.50 4.35 -3.00
C ARG A 57 -19.17 4.46 -3.75
N LEU A 58 -18.25 5.31 -3.29
CA LEU A 58 -16.87 5.40 -3.80
C LEU A 58 -15.99 4.23 -3.33
N LEU A 59 -16.33 3.60 -2.21
CA LEU A 59 -15.68 2.37 -1.74
C LEU A 59 -16.15 1.14 -2.54
N ASP A 60 -17.40 1.15 -2.98
CA ASP A 60 -18.02 0.03 -3.68
C ASP A 60 -17.39 -0.32 -5.05
N ALA A 61 -17.48 -1.60 -5.37
CA ALA A 61 -16.84 -2.32 -6.47
C ALA A 61 -17.35 -2.04 -7.88
N SER A 62 -17.88 -0.84 -8.12
CA SER A 62 -18.69 -0.60 -9.30
C SER A 62 -17.97 0.21 -10.37
N THR A 63 -18.53 0.18 -11.58
CA THR A 63 -18.22 1.09 -12.70
C THR A 63 -18.20 2.55 -12.26
N TYR A 64 -18.96 2.90 -11.21
CA TYR A 64 -18.97 4.22 -10.57
C TYR A 64 -17.57 4.65 -10.08
N LYS A 65 -16.79 3.74 -9.48
CA LYS A 65 -15.44 4.05 -9.00
C LYS A 65 -14.48 4.34 -10.16
N GLU A 66 -14.55 3.56 -11.23
CA GLU A 66 -13.64 3.72 -12.37
C GLU A 66 -13.91 5.03 -13.12
N LEU A 67 -15.18 5.46 -13.18
CA LEU A 67 -15.58 6.75 -13.75
C LEU A 67 -14.86 7.95 -13.09
N PHE A 68 -14.64 7.90 -11.77
CA PHE A 68 -13.99 9.00 -11.03
C PHE A 68 -12.52 8.74 -10.72
N ARG A 69 -11.95 7.59 -11.10
CA ARG A 69 -10.59 7.22 -10.68
C ARG A 69 -9.55 8.20 -11.21
N GLN A 70 -9.64 8.56 -12.48
CA GLN A 70 -8.70 9.50 -13.11
C GLN A 70 -8.80 10.90 -12.48
N ASP A 71 -10.02 11.41 -12.31
CA ASP A 71 -10.26 12.72 -11.69
C ASP A 71 -9.79 12.76 -10.24
N MET A 72 -10.05 11.70 -9.46
CA MET A 72 -9.61 11.59 -8.08
C MET A 72 -8.08 11.49 -7.98
N ILE A 73 -7.41 10.78 -8.88
CA ILE A 73 -5.94 10.74 -8.93
C ILE A 73 -5.41 12.14 -9.21
N ARG A 74 -5.94 12.82 -10.24
CA ARG A 74 -5.52 14.17 -10.61
C ARG A 74 -5.71 15.17 -9.46
N TRP A 75 -6.90 15.19 -8.86
CA TRP A 75 -7.18 16.02 -7.68
C TRP A 75 -6.23 15.68 -6.52
N GLY A 76 -5.95 14.40 -6.31
CA GLY A 76 -4.98 13.94 -5.32
C GLY A 76 -3.58 14.48 -5.57
N GLU A 77 -3.11 14.48 -6.83
CA GLU A 77 -1.82 15.08 -7.18
C GLU A 77 -1.80 16.59 -6.97
N GLU A 78 -2.87 17.30 -7.34
CA GLU A 78 -2.99 18.75 -7.09
C GLU A 78 -2.88 19.07 -5.58
N LYS A 79 -3.50 18.25 -4.71
CA LYS A 79 -3.36 18.40 -3.25
C LYS A 79 -1.95 18.08 -2.77
N ARG A 80 -1.32 16.99 -3.24
CA ARG A 80 0.06 16.63 -2.86
C ARG A 80 1.10 17.65 -3.31
N GLN A 81 0.91 18.28 -4.46
CA GLN A 81 1.81 19.32 -4.96
C GLN A 81 1.76 20.58 -4.08
N SER A 82 0.57 20.92 -3.58
CA SER A 82 0.39 22.04 -2.66
C SER A 82 0.86 21.71 -1.25
N ASP A 83 0.61 20.47 -0.80
CA ASP A 83 0.90 19.98 0.54
C ASP A 83 1.23 18.48 0.52
N PRO A 84 2.52 18.12 0.46
CA PRO A 84 2.97 16.72 0.40
C PRO A 84 2.44 15.84 1.55
N GLY A 85 2.18 16.43 2.72
CA GLY A 85 1.73 15.71 3.90
C GLY A 85 0.21 15.61 4.03
N PHE A 86 -0.57 16.13 3.07
CA PHE A 86 -2.04 16.24 3.18
C PHE A 86 -2.71 14.92 3.55
N PHE A 87 -2.45 13.86 2.78
CA PHE A 87 -3.01 12.53 3.05
C PHE A 87 -2.25 11.77 4.14
N CYS A 88 -0.95 12.00 4.26
CA CYS A 88 -0.12 11.31 5.26
C CYS A 88 -0.55 11.67 6.69
N ARG A 89 -0.81 12.96 6.96
CA ARG A 89 -1.32 13.41 8.26
C ARG A 89 -2.68 12.83 8.59
N ALA A 90 -3.59 12.84 7.62
CA ALA A 90 -4.91 12.25 7.80
C ALA A 90 -4.85 10.72 8.02
N ALA A 91 -3.91 10.02 7.38
CA ALA A 91 -3.78 8.58 7.51
C ALA A 91 -3.24 8.13 8.88
N VAL A 92 -2.40 8.94 9.51
CA VAL A 92 -1.85 8.63 10.86
C VAL A 92 -2.75 9.11 12.00
N GLU A 93 -3.77 9.91 11.70
CA GLU A 93 -4.68 10.45 12.71
C GLU A 93 -5.42 9.30 13.42
N GLY A 94 -5.27 9.24 14.75
CA GLY A 94 -5.90 8.21 15.58
C GLY A 94 -5.21 6.85 15.57
N ALA A 95 -4.05 6.69 14.92
CA ALA A 95 -3.24 5.47 15.03
C ALA A 95 -2.63 5.35 16.44
N LEU A 96 -2.94 4.26 17.15
CA LEU A 96 -2.53 4.05 18.55
C LEU A 96 -1.46 2.98 18.70
N GLN A 97 -1.35 2.08 17.73
CA GLN A 97 -0.42 0.97 17.73
C GLN A 97 1.04 1.46 17.64
N PRO A 98 2.01 0.74 18.22
CA PRO A 98 3.43 1.12 18.12
C PRO A 98 4.03 0.91 16.72
N VAL A 99 3.48 0.01 15.91
CA VAL A 99 3.95 -0.26 14.54
C VAL A 99 2.90 0.12 13.51
N TRP A 100 3.28 0.94 12.54
CA TRP A 100 2.41 1.38 11.45
C TRP A 100 2.91 0.86 10.12
N VAL A 101 2.06 0.13 9.40
CA VAL A 101 2.34 -0.34 8.04
C VAL A 101 1.57 0.53 7.05
N VAL A 102 2.25 1.50 6.44
CA VAL A 102 1.67 2.34 5.37
C VAL A 102 1.76 1.56 4.06
N SER A 103 0.64 0.97 3.64
CA SER A 103 0.64 -0.09 2.62
C SER A 103 0.64 0.38 1.15
N ASP A 104 0.26 1.63 0.91
CA ASP A 104 -0.04 2.15 -0.43
C ASP A 104 0.65 3.49 -0.74
N THR A 105 1.88 3.67 -0.24
CA THR A 105 2.76 4.77 -0.67
C THR A 105 3.09 4.62 -2.16
N ARG A 106 2.91 5.68 -2.94
CA ARG A 106 3.09 5.65 -4.40
C ARG A 106 3.98 6.78 -4.90
N ARG A 107 4.30 7.77 -4.08
CA ARG A 107 5.10 8.94 -4.43
C ARG A 107 6.34 9.03 -3.56
N LEU A 108 7.42 9.57 -4.13
CA LEU A 108 8.62 9.93 -3.36
C LEU A 108 8.27 10.87 -2.20
N SER A 109 7.38 11.84 -2.44
CA SER A 109 6.93 12.79 -1.44
C SER A 109 6.22 12.15 -0.25
N ASP A 110 5.54 11.01 -0.43
CA ASP A 110 4.97 10.23 0.68
C ASP A 110 6.11 9.77 1.61
N VAL A 111 7.15 9.16 1.01
CA VAL A 111 8.31 8.61 1.73
C VAL A 111 9.13 9.70 2.42
N GLU A 112 9.40 10.80 1.70
CA GLU A 112 10.10 11.97 2.24
C GLU A 112 9.34 12.55 3.44
N TRP A 113 8.03 12.71 3.34
CA TRP A 113 7.22 13.23 4.43
C TRP A 113 7.30 12.35 5.69
N PHE A 114 7.19 11.03 5.55
CA PHE A 114 7.32 10.13 6.70
C PHE A 114 8.73 10.18 7.31
N ARG A 115 9.78 10.20 6.48
CA ARG A 115 11.17 10.31 6.96
C ARG A 115 11.40 11.64 7.70
N ASP A 116 10.89 12.75 7.18
CA ASP A 116 11.01 14.05 7.82
C ASP A 116 10.24 14.13 9.14
N ALA A 117 9.05 13.52 9.20
CA ALA A 117 8.19 13.58 10.38
C ALA A 117 8.60 12.62 11.51
N TYR A 118 9.13 11.44 11.17
CA TYR A 118 9.41 10.37 12.15
C TYR A 118 10.88 9.97 12.22
N GLY A 119 11.72 10.40 11.27
CA GLY A 119 13.17 10.15 11.30
C GLY A 119 13.54 8.67 11.15
N ASP A 120 14.51 8.25 11.95
CA ASP A 120 15.20 6.95 11.82
C ASP A 120 14.33 5.73 12.13
N VAL A 121 13.12 5.91 12.70
CA VAL A 121 12.20 4.78 12.91
C VAL A 121 11.47 4.35 11.64
N VAL A 122 11.54 5.15 10.57
CA VAL A 122 10.92 4.83 9.29
C VAL A 122 11.76 3.82 8.54
N GLN A 123 11.16 2.66 8.26
CA GLN A 123 11.75 1.66 7.37
C GLN A 123 10.94 1.55 6.08
N THR A 124 11.65 1.59 4.96
CA THR A 124 11.10 1.50 3.61
C THR A 124 11.28 0.09 3.06
N VAL A 125 10.16 -0.54 2.71
CA VAL A 125 10.14 -1.93 2.21
C VAL A 125 9.64 -1.89 0.77
N ARG A 126 10.44 -2.37 -0.20
CA ARG A 126 10.04 -2.56 -1.60
C ARG A 126 9.59 -4.00 -1.84
N VAL A 127 8.34 -4.22 -2.23
CA VAL A 127 7.89 -5.52 -2.74
C VAL A 127 8.10 -5.57 -4.24
N VAL A 128 8.78 -6.60 -4.73
CA VAL A 128 9.04 -6.83 -6.15
C VAL A 128 8.56 -8.23 -6.55
N ALA A 129 8.21 -8.38 -7.82
CA ALA A 129 7.97 -9.68 -8.44
C ALA A 129 8.53 -9.62 -9.86
N SER A 130 9.15 -10.71 -10.32
CA SER A 130 9.62 -10.81 -11.68
C SER A 130 8.49 -10.61 -12.68
N GLU A 131 8.83 -10.12 -13.87
CA GLU A 131 7.86 -9.96 -14.95
C GLU A 131 7.19 -11.30 -15.31
N GLU A 132 7.92 -12.41 -15.23
CA GLU A 132 7.36 -13.75 -15.42
C GLU A 132 6.28 -14.06 -14.38
N THR A 133 6.57 -13.86 -13.09
CA THR A 133 5.57 -14.05 -12.02
C THR A 133 4.35 -13.16 -12.22
N ARG A 134 4.56 -11.89 -12.59
CA ARG A 134 3.47 -10.95 -12.85
C ARG A 134 2.59 -11.44 -14.01
N LYS A 135 3.19 -11.86 -15.14
CA LYS A 135 2.48 -12.44 -16.29
C LYS A 135 1.70 -13.70 -15.91
N ARG A 136 2.26 -14.60 -15.08
CA ARG A 136 1.54 -15.77 -14.56
C ARG A 136 0.32 -15.39 -13.71
N ARG A 137 0.32 -14.20 -13.10
CA ARG A 137 -0.83 -13.61 -12.37
C ARG A 137 -1.73 -12.77 -13.27
N ASN A 138 -1.73 -13.03 -14.58
CA ASN A 138 -2.51 -12.32 -15.60
C ASN A 138 -2.24 -10.81 -15.69
N TRP A 139 -1.05 -10.36 -15.27
CA TRP A 139 -0.63 -8.99 -15.53
C TRP A 139 -0.27 -8.83 -17.00
N VAL A 140 -0.87 -7.82 -17.63
CA VAL A 140 -0.56 -7.36 -18.98
C VAL A 140 -0.24 -5.89 -18.87
N PHE A 141 0.90 -5.47 -19.40
CA PHE A 141 1.31 -4.07 -19.41
C PHE A 141 0.29 -3.22 -20.18
N VAL A 142 -0.16 -2.13 -19.56
CA VAL A 142 -1.06 -1.13 -20.15
C VAL A 142 -0.37 0.23 -20.11
N THR A 143 -0.01 0.74 -21.28
CA THR A 143 0.50 2.12 -21.45
C THR A 143 -0.50 3.13 -20.91
N GLY A 144 -0.01 4.14 -20.20
CA GLY A 144 -0.79 5.16 -19.49
C GLY A 144 -1.31 4.72 -18.11
N VAL A 145 -1.10 3.47 -17.71
CA VAL A 145 -1.45 2.94 -16.37
C VAL A 145 -0.20 2.43 -15.68
N ASP A 146 0.47 1.43 -16.25
CA ASP A 146 1.65 0.78 -15.66
C ASP A 146 2.92 1.64 -15.73
N ASP A 147 2.95 2.65 -16.59
CA ASP A 147 4.02 3.66 -16.71
C ASP A 147 3.63 5.03 -16.13
N ALA A 148 2.41 5.15 -15.59
CA ALA A 148 1.98 6.36 -14.91
C ALA A 148 2.73 6.51 -13.59
N GLU A 149 2.85 7.76 -13.12
CA GLU A 149 3.51 8.05 -11.85
C GLU A 149 2.90 7.22 -10.72
N SER A 150 1.59 6.97 -10.72
CA SER A 150 0.87 6.14 -9.71
C SER A 150 1.48 4.76 -9.50
N GLU A 151 2.14 4.20 -10.53
CA GLU A 151 2.77 2.89 -10.47
C GLU A 151 4.29 2.96 -10.32
N CYS A 152 4.93 3.91 -11.01
CA CYS A 152 6.39 4.02 -11.12
C CYS A 152 7.04 5.10 -10.24
N GLY A 153 6.27 5.89 -9.48
CA GLY A 153 6.76 7.04 -8.70
C GLY A 153 7.77 6.72 -7.60
N LEU A 154 8.06 5.44 -7.38
CA LEU A 154 9.04 4.93 -6.41
C LEU A 154 10.08 3.99 -7.06
N ASP A 155 10.17 3.97 -8.39
CA ASP A 155 11.16 3.15 -9.10
C ASP A 155 12.56 3.77 -9.06
N GLN A 156 12.65 5.07 -8.76
CA GLN A 156 13.88 5.83 -8.57
C GLN A 156 13.75 6.76 -7.36
N GLY A 157 14.87 7.22 -6.81
CA GLY A 157 14.89 8.25 -5.77
C GLY A 157 14.69 7.76 -4.32
N VAL A 158 14.39 6.48 -4.11
CA VAL A 158 14.31 5.87 -2.78
C VAL A 158 15.35 4.76 -2.65
N ALA A 159 16.27 4.93 -1.70
CA ALA A 159 17.03 3.81 -1.15
C ALA A 159 16.10 3.06 -0.18
N PHE A 160 15.73 1.84 -0.56
CA PHE A 160 14.89 0.98 0.27
C PHE A 160 15.74 0.21 1.28
N ASP A 161 15.28 0.17 2.53
CA ASP A 161 15.93 -0.58 3.60
C ASP A 161 15.77 -2.09 3.39
N TRP A 162 14.62 -2.49 2.83
CA TRP A 162 14.29 -3.87 2.52
C TRP A 162 13.76 -4.02 1.11
N VAL A 163 14.15 -5.10 0.44
CA VAL A 163 13.52 -5.53 -0.82
C VAL A 163 13.01 -6.96 -0.63
N ILE A 164 11.70 -7.15 -0.75
CA ILE A 164 11.01 -8.43 -0.59
C ILE A 164 10.60 -8.94 -1.97
N THR A 165 11.12 -10.10 -2.35
CA THR A 165 10.78 -10.76 -3.62
C THR A 165 9.61 -11.70 -3.44
N ASN A 166 8.54 -11.48 -4.21
CA ASN A 166 7.31 -12.27 -4.22
C ASN A 166 7.13 -12.95 -5.58
N ASP A 167 7.99 -13.94 -5.85
CA ASP A 167 7.97 -14.72 -7.11
C ASP A 167 7.09 -15.98 -7.06
N GLY A 168 6.28 -16.12 -6.01
CA GLY A 168 5.38 -17.25 -5.81
C GLY A 168 5.98 -18.42 -5.03
N ASP A 169 7.25 -18.33 -4.60
CA ASP A 169 7.82 -19.22 -3.60
C ASP A 169 7.37 -18.77 -2.20
N GLU A 170 6.42 -19.50 -1.62
CA GLU A 170 5.83 -19.18 -0.33
C GLU A 170 6.80 -19.40 0.84
N VAL A 171 7.74 -20.33 0.71
CA VAL A 171 8.73 -20.60 1.77
C VAL A 171 9.73 -19.45 1.79
N ALA A 172 10.29 -19.10 0.64
CA ALA A 172 11.22 -17.98 0.52
C ALA A 172 10.57 -16.64 0.90
N LEU A 173 9.30 -16.42 0.55
CA LEU A 173 8.56 -15.23 0.99
C LEU A 173 8.36 -15.23 2.51
N GLY A 174 7.99 -16.38 3.09
CA GLY A 174 7.82 -16.52 4.53
C GLY A 174 9.09 -16.23 5.32
N GLU A 175 10.25 -16.70 4.84
CA GLU A 175 11.56 -16.44 5.46
C GLU A 175 11.95 -14.96 5.38
N GLN A 176 11.75 -14.31 4.23
CA GLN A 176 11.99 -12.87 4.08
C GLN A 176 11.13 -12.03 5.04
N LEU A 177 9.84 -12.38 5.19
CA LEU A 177 8.94 -11.70 6.11
C LEU A 177 9.35 -11.93 7.57
N GLU A 178 9.80 -13.13 7.91
CA GLU A 178 10.29 -13.44 9.26
C GLU A 178 11.54 -12.62 9.61
N MET A 179 12.48 -12.49 8.67
CA MET A 179 13.66 -11.64 8.85
C MET A 179 13.31 -10.17 9.05
N LEU A 180 12.31 -9.66 8.31
CA LEU A 180 11.79 -8.30 8.50
C LEU A 180 11.18 -8.13 9.89
N VAL A 181 10.31 -9.05 10.33
CA VAL A 181 9.71 -9.02 11.68
C VAL A 181 10.78 -9.02 12.77
N GLN A 182 11.78 -9.91 12.66
CA GLN A 182 12.89 -9.96 13.61
C GLN A 182 13.73 -8.67 13.62
N SER A 183 13.86 -8.00 12.48
CA SER A 183 14.52 -6.69 12.44
C SER A 183 13.68 -5.62 13.14
N LEU A 184 12.36 -5.59 12.92
CA LEU A 184 11.46 -4.66 13.57
C LEU A 184 11.48 -4.82 15.09
N HIS A 185 11.46 -6.06 15.60
CA HIS A 185 11.55 -6.32 17.05
C HIS A 185 12.87 -5.87 17.69
N ARG A 186 13.97 -5.74 16.93
CA ARG A 186 15.25 -5.24 17.45
C ARG A 186 15.31 -3.71 17.54
N SER A 187 14.41 -3.04 16.83
CA SER A 187 14.34 -1.58 16.77
C SER A 187 13.26 -0.98 17.68
N LEU A 188 12.43 -1.84 18.31
CA LEU A 188 11.43 -1.49 19.33
C LEU A 188 12.02 -1.62 20.73
#